data_AF-H2D843-F1
#
_entry.id   AF-H2D843-F1
#
_cell.length_a   1.000
_cell.length_b   1.000
_cell.length_c   1.000
_cell.angle_alpha   90.00
_cell.angle_beta   90.00
_cell.angle_gamma   90.00
#
_symmetry.space_group_name_H-M   'P 1'
#
loop_
_entity.id
_entity.type
_entity.pdbx_description
1 polymer ?
#
loop_
_entity_poly.entity_id
_entity_poly.type
_entity_poly.pdbx_seq_one_letter_code
_entity_poly.pdbx_strand_id
1 'polypeptide(L)'
;TAFLHGELNETVYMNQPLGFRDQTHPDYVCLLRKSLYGVKQAPRTWYRRFADFVASIGFTNSKSDNSLFIYRDGSKVAYLLLYVDDML
;
A
#
# COMPACT_ATOMS: atom_id res chain seq x y z
N THR A 1 5.94 -4.33 -10.48
CA THR A 1 4.66 -3.78 -11.00
C THR A 1 3.53 -3.72 -9.96
N ALA A 2 3.80 -3.90 -8.66
CA ALA A 2 2.75 -3.93 -7.62
C ALA A 2 1.95 -2.62 -7.46
N PHE A 3 2.54 -1.47 -7.77
CA PHE A 3 1.94 -0.17 -7.49
C PHE A 3 1.31 0.54 -8.69
N LEU A 4 1.55 0.11 -9.94
CA LEU A 4 1.02 0.81 -11.13
C LEU A 4 -0.47 0.57 -11.40
N HIS A 5 -1.08 -0.39 -10.71
CA HIS A 5 -2.48 -0.79 -10.91
C HIS A 5 -3.37 -0.50 -9.70
N GLY A 6 -2.85 0.18 -8.67
CA GLY A 6 -3.67 0.61 -7.55
C GLY A 6 -4.58 1.77 -7.97
N GLU A 7 -5.88 1.56 -7.83
CA GLU A 7 -6.88 2.64 -7.86
C GLU A 7 -6.60 3.61 -6.71
N LEU A 8 -6.62 4.92 -7.01
CA LEU A 8 -6.48 5.96 -6.00
C LEU A 8 -7.88 6.33 -5.49
N ASN A 9 -8.14 6.07 -4.22
CA ASN A 9 -9.41 6.42 -3.58
C ASN A 9 -9.54 7.93 -3.28
N GLU A 10 -8.48 8.70 -3.51
CA GLU A 10 -8.41 10.13 -3.24
C GLU A 10 -7.64 10.86 -4.35
N THR A 11 -7.97 12.13 -4.55
CA THR A 11 -7.36 12.96 -5.58
C THR A 11 -5.94 13.34 -5.17
N VAL A 12 -4.94 12.77 -5.83
CA VAL A 12 -3.53 13.08 -5.58
C VAL A 12 -2.94 13.90 -6.70
N TYR A 13 -2.32 15.02 -6.35
CA TYR A 13 -1.53 15.84 -7.28
C TYR A 13 -0.04 15.62 -7.03
N MET A 14 0.75 15.66 -8.10
CA MET A 14 2.21 15.67 -8.03
C MET A 14 2.79 16.81 -8.85
N ASN A 15 3.99 17.27 -8.49
CA ASN A 15 4.73 18.21 -9.32
C ASN A 15 5.05 17.59 -10.68
N GLN A 16 5.13 18.43 -11.70
CA GLN A 16 5.54 18.00 -13.04
C GLN A 16 6.92 17.33 -12.99
N PRO A 17 7.08 16.14 -13.60
CA PRO A 17 8.34 15.42 -13.61
C PRO A 17 9.43 16.21 -14.32
N LEU A 18 10.67 16.03 -13.87
CA LEU A 18 11.84 16.57 -14.54
C LEU A 18 11.87 16.05 -15.99
N GLY A 19 12.00 16.98 -16.96
CA GLY A 19 11.97 16.67 -18.40
C GLY A 19 10.58 16.73 -19.06
N PHE A 20 9.50 16.89 -18.28
CA PHE A 20 8.12 16.98 -18.78
C PHE A 20 7.39 18.25 -18.31
N ARG A 21 8.14 19.24 -17.80
CA ARG A 21 7.57 20.53 -17.42
C ARG A 21 7.09 21.29 -18.64
N ASP A 22 5.82 21.66 -18.63
CA ASP A 22 5.22 22.57 -19.59
C ASP A 22 5.92 23.94 -19.49
N GLN A 23 6.41 24.44 -20.62
CA GLN A 23 7.12 25.72 -20.69
C GLN A 23 6.17 26.91 -20.52
N THR A 24 4.90 26.74 -20.88
CA THR A 24 3.85 27.76 -20.76
C THR A 24 3.19 27.77 -19.39
N HIS A 25 3.15 26.62 -18.71
CA HIS A 25 2.55 26.45 -17.38
C HIS A 25 3.49 25.71 -16.41
N PRO A 26 4.61 26.33 -16.02
CA PRO A 26 5.66 25.67 -15.23
C PRO A 26 5.24 25.34 -13.79
N ASP A 27 4.20 25.99 -13.28
CA ASP A 27 3.64 25.87 -11.93
C ASP A 27 2.49 24.87 -11.83
N TYR A 28 2.04 24.30 -12.96
CA TYR A 28 0.97 23.30 -12.95
C TYR A 28 1.42 22.00 -12.26
N VAL A 29 0.41 21.27 -11.78
CA VAL A 29 0.57 19.97 -11.13
C VAL A 29 -0.15 18.89 -11.92
N CYS A 30 0.38 17.68 -11.90
CA CYS A 30 -0.23 16.53 -12.56
C CYS A 30 -1.20 15.84 -11.60
N LEU A 31 -2.43 15.59 -12.06
CA LEU A 31 -3.37 14.71 -11.35
C LEU A 31 -2.99 13.25 -11.59
N LEU A 32 -2.72 12.51 -10.52
CA LEU A 32 -2.48 11.08 -10.58
C LEU A 32 -3.80 10.34 -10.79
N ARG A 33 -3.89 9.58 -11.88
CA ARG A 33 -5.03 8.69 -12.17
C ARG A 33 -4.83 7.27 -11.63
N LYS A 34 -3.59 6.88 -11.34
CA LYS A 34 -3.21 5.57 -10.80
C LYS A 34 -2.11 5.77 -9.77
N SER A 35 -1.99 4.86 -8.81
CA SER A 35 -0.90 4.95 -7.84
C SER A 35 0.46 4.82 -8.53
N LEU A 36 1.42 5.62 -8.05
CA LEU A 36 2.83 5.49 -8.40
C LEU A 36 3.62 4.96 -7.20
N TYR A 37 4.80 4.40 -7.48
CA TYR A 37 5.75 4.06 -6.44
C TYR A 37 6.11 5.30 -5.61
N GLY A 38 6.17 5.15 -4.29
CA GLY A 38 6.46 6.26 -3.36
C GLY A 38 5.23 7.10 -2.94
N VAL A 39 4.05 6.88 -3.51
CA VAL A 39 2.81 7.50 -3.00
C VAL A 39 2.40 6.78 -1.72
N LYS A 40 2.33 7.48 -0.58
CA LYS A 40 1.99 6.92 0.76
C LYS A 40 0.70 6.09 0.79
N GLN A 41 -0.22 6.35 -0.14
CA GLN A 41 -1.51 5.69 -0.24
C GLN A 41 -1.42 4.28 -0.84
N ALA A 42 -0.47 4.05 -1.74
CA ALA A 42 -0.31 2.76 -2.40
C ALA A 42 0.03 1.62 -1.40
N PRO A 43 1.03 1.76 -0.51
CA PRO A 43 1.31 0.76 0.51
C PRO A 43 0.20 0.67 1.57
N ARG A 44 -0.48 1.77 1.90
CA ARG A 44 -1.60 1.75 2.87
C ARG A 44 -2.82 0.99 2.34
N THR A 45 -3.19 1.21 1.08
CA THR A 45 -4.31 0.51 0.43
C THR A 45 -4.00 -0.97 0.25
N TRP A 46 -2.75 -1.29 -0.11
CA TRP A 46 -2.31 -2.68 -0.22
C TRP A 46 -2.31 -3.38 1.15
N TYR A 47 -1.75 -2.75 2.19
CA TYR A 47 -1.79 -3.27 3.57
C TYR A 47 -3.21 -3.57 4.00
N ARG A 48 -4.16 -2.66 3.74
CA ARG A 48 -5.56 -2.85 4.12
C ARG A 48 -6.17 -4.06 3.42
N ARG A 49 -6.01 -4.17 2.10
CA ARG A 49 -6.50 -5.33 1.35
C ARG A 49 -5.88 -6.65 1.83
N PHE A 50 -4.59 -6.63 2.13
CA PHE A 50 -3.89 -7.80 2.65
C PHE A 50 -4.41 -8.18 4.04
N ALA A 51 -4.51 -7.22 4.96
CA ALA A 51 -5.01 -7.41 6.31
C ALA A 51 -6.44 -7.98 6.31
N ASP A 52 -7.32 -7.43 5.48
CA ASP A 52 -8.69 -7.91 5.31
C ASP A 52 -8.72 -9.36 4.79
N PHE A 53 -7.85 -9.70 3.83
CA PHE A 53 -7.74 -11.06 3.31
C PHE A 53 -7.22 -12.05 4.36
N VAL A 54 -6.10 -11.77 5.03
CA VAL A 54 -5.55 -12.70 6.02
C VAL A 54 -6.48 -12.86 7.23
N ALA A 55 -7.22 -11.80 7.59
CA ALA A 55 -8.28 -11.89 8.59
C ALA A 55 -9.40 -12.86 8.17
N SER A 56 -9.80 -12.86 6.89
CA SER A 56 -10.84 -13.76 6.38
C SER A 56 -10.45 -15.25 6.41
N ILE A 57 -9.16 -15.56 6.37
CA ILE A 57 -8.64 -16.94 6.50
C ILE A 57 -8.24 -17.28 7.95
N GLY A 58 -8.60 -16.44 8.92
CA GLY A 58 -8.49 -16.74 10.36
C GLY A 58 -7.26 -16.19 11.08
N PHE A 59 -6.42 -15.39 10.42
CA PHE A 59 -5.35 -14.67 11.11
C PHE A 59 -5.91 -13.49 11.91
N THR A 60 -5.24 -13.14 12.99
CA THR A 60 -5.54 -11.94 13.79
C THR A 60 -4.31 -11.05 13.87
N ASN A 61 -4.51 -9.74 13.69
CA ASN A 61 -3.41 -8.78 13.78
C ASN A 61 -2.96 -8.60 15.24
N SER A 62 -1.66 -8.49 15.47
CA SER A 62 -1.08 -8.31 16.80
C SER A 62 -1.35 -6.91 17.33
N LYS A 63 -1.79 -6.81 18.59
CA LYS A 63 -2.01 -5.52 19.26
C LYS A 63 -0.72 -4.72 19.48
N SER A 64 0.42 -5.39 19.51
CA SER A 64 1.72 -4.78 19.79
C SER A 64 2.48 -4.42 18.52
N ASP A 65 2.15 -5.05 17.39
CA ASP A 65 2.85 -4.86 16.12
C ASP A 65 1.88 -5.07 14.93
N ASN A 66 1.56 -3.99 14.23
CA ASN A 66 0.64 -4.03 13.08
C ASN A 66 1.16 -4.88 11.91
N SER A 67 2.47 -5.15 11.84
CA SER A 67 3.05 -6.01 10.80
C SER A 67 2.87 -7.50 11.08
N LEU A 68 2.52 -7.88 12.31
CA LEU A 68 2.43 -9.26 12.74
C LEU A 68 0.99 -9.77 12.73
N PHE A 69 0.77 -10.88 12.03
CA PHE A 69 -0.48 -11.62 12.02
C PHE A 69 -0.29 -12.99 12.66
N ILE A 70 -1.22 -13.40 13.50
CA ILE A 70 -1.15 -14.62 14.30
C ILE A 70 -2.37 -15.49 13.98
N TYR A 71 -2.12 -16.72 13.56
CA TYR A 71 -3.13 -17.76 13.42
C TYR A 71 -2.96 -18.78 14.54
N ARG A 72 -4.09 -19.21 15.13
CA ARG A 72 -4.12 -20.22 16.19
C ARG A 72 -5.18 -21.26 15.88
N ASP A 73 -4.76 -22.52 15.84
CA ASP A 73 -5.63 -23.69 15.70
C ASP A 73 -5.21 -24.75 16.73
N GLY A 74 -5.90 -24.78 17.88
CA GLY A 74 -5.54 -25.62 19.00
C GLY A 74 -4.12 -25.34 19.51
N SER A 75 -3.23 -26.32 19.40
CA SER A 75 -1.81 -26.20 19.75
C SER A 75 -0.92 -25.67 18.62
N LYS A 76 -1.46 -25.53 17.41
CA LYS A 76 -0.73 -25.01 16.25
C LYS A 76 -0.80 -23.49 16.24
N VAL A 77 0.35 -22.86 16.03
CA VAL A 77 0.47 -21.41 15.89
C VAL A 77 1.27 -21.12 14.63
N ALA A 78 0.77 -20.19 13.82
CA ALA A 78 1.50 -19.65 12.68
C ALA A 78 1.63 -18.13 12.84
N TYR A 79 2.79 -17.61 12.45
CA TYR A 79 3.11 -16.19 12.47
C TYR A 79 3.38 -15.75 11.03
N LEU A 80 2.80 -14.63 10.64
CA LEU A 80 2.97 -14.02 9.33
C LEU A 80 3.39 -12.57 9.54
N LEU A 81 4.53 -12.19 8.95
CA LEU A 81 5.10 -10.86 9.08
C LEU A 81 5.02 -10.14 7.73
N LEU A 82 4.50 -8.91 7.77
CA LEU A 82 4.32 -8.08 6.60
C LEU A 82 5.27 -6.89 6.64
N TYR A 83 6.38 -6.95 5.90
CA TYR A 83 7.26 -5.82 5.74
C TYR A 83 6.93 -5.06 4.46
N VAL A 84 7.10 -3.73 4.51
CA VAL A 84 6.58 -2.76 3.52
C VAL A 84 7.06 -3.04 2.07
N ASP A 85 8.14 -3.79 1.89
CA ASP A 85 8.68 -4.19 0.57
C ASP A 85 8.91 -5.71 0.40
N ASP A 86 8.78 -6.53 1.46
CA ASP A 86 8.99 -7.99 1.43
C ASP A 86 7.91 -8.72 2.25
N MET A 87 7.24 -9.72 1.63
CA MET A 87 6.47 -10.74 2.36
C MET A 87 7.38 -11.93 2.65
N LEU A 88 7.56 -12.29 3.92
CA LEU A 88 8.43 -13.37 4.39
C LEU A 88 7.64 -14.40 5.20
#